data_AF-A0A7V3ZVG9-F1
#
_entry.id   AF-A0A7V3ZVG9-F1
#
_cell.length_a   1.000
_cell.length_b   1.000
_cell.length_c   1.000
_cell.angle_alpha   90.00
_cell.angle_beta   90.00
_cell.angle_gamma   90.00
#
_symmetry.space_group_name_H-M   'P 1'
#
loop_
_entity.id
_entity.type
_entity.pdbx_description
1 polymer ?
#
loop_
_entity_poly.entity_id
_entity_poly.type
_entity_poly.pdbx_seq_one_letter_code
_entity_poly.pdbx_strand_id
1 'polypeptide(L)'
;MKKFLKEEPKVYQGKNNIKIEVIKYFCKGCGICIHFCPKKVLDFDSDFKVFAKYPEECIACYRCELMCPDFAIFIEKENNK
;
A
#
# COMPACT_ATOMS: atom_id res chain seq x y z
N MET A 1 -3.17 -8.14 18.38
CA MET A 1 -3.14 -6.88 17.60
C MET A 1 -4.44 -6.56 16.84
N LYS A 2 -5.22 -7.56 16.36
CA LYS A 2 -6.52 -7.34 15.68
C LYS A 2 -7.60 -6.62 16.51
N LYS A 3 -7.40 -6.41 17.82
CA LYS A 3 -8.41 -5.87 18.76
C LYS A 3 -8.53 -4.34 18.75
N PHE A 4 -7.64 -3.61 18.08
CA PHE A 4 -7.57 -2.13 18.14
C PHE A 4 -7.83 -1.41 16.80
N LEU A 5 -7.87 -2.13 15.68
CA LEU A 5 -8.21 -1.55 14.38
C LEU A 5 -9.72 -1.67 14.17
N LYS A 6 -10.37 -0.54 13.88
CA LYS A 6 -11.81 -0.50 13.57
C LYS A 6 -12.16 -1.17 12.24
N GLU A 7 -11.17 -1.35 11.37
CA GLU A 7 -11.31 -1.90 10.02
C GLU A 7 -10.11 -2.79 9.67
N GLU A 8 -10.36 -3.85 8.89
CA GLU A 8 -9.29 -4.71 8.38
C GLU A 8 -8.50 -4.02 7.24
N PRO A 9 -7.17 -4.19 7.19
CA PRO A 9 -6.36 -3.71 6.08
C PRO A 9 -6.82 -4.26 4.74
N LYS A 10 -6.79 -3.45 3.69
CA LYS A 10 -7.00 -3.90 2.32
C LYS A 10 -5.71 -4.48 1.79
N VAL A 11 -5.77 -5.73 1.32
CA VAL A 11 -4.62 -6.48 0.83
C VAL A 11 -4.70 -6.63 -0.68
N TYR A 12 -3.59 -6.38 -1.38
CA TYR A 12 -3.46 -6.53 -2.83
C TYR A 12 -2.26 -7.42 -3.13
N GLN A 13 -2.45 -8.39 -4.04
CA GLN A 13 -1.42 -9.35 -4.43
C GLN A 13 -0.74 -8.90 -5.73
N GLY A 14 0.58 -8.74 -5.68
CA GLY A 14 1.44 -8.47 -6.81
C GLY A 14 2.15 -9.72 -7.32
N LYS A 15 3.01 -9.56 -8.32
CA LYS A 15 3.86 -10.65 -8.84
C LYS A 15 4.95 -11.02 -7.83
N ASN A 16 5.57 -12.20 -7.97
CA ASN A 16 6.73 -12.63 -7.17
C ASN A 16 6.51 -12.57 -5.65
N ASN A 17 5.34 -13.01 -5.18
CA ASN A 17 4.96 -13.02 -3.76
C ASN A 17 5.06 -11.64 -3.09
N ILE A 18 4.74 -10.58 -3.84
CA ILE A 18 4.64 -9.23 -3.31
C ILE A 18 3.22 -9.02 -2.78
N LYS A 19 3.10 -8.57 -1.53
CA LYS A 19 1.84 -8.20 -0.89
C LYS A 19 1.88 -6.71 -0.54
N ILE A 20 0.80 -6.00 -0.89
CA ILE A 20 0.61 -4.58 -0.56
C ILE A 20 -0.57 -4.50 0.41
N GLU A 21 -0.35 -4.01 1.62
CA GLU A 21 -1.41 -3.79 2.60
C GLU A 21 -1.66 -2.29 2.78
N VAL A 22 -2.92 -1.87 2.76
CA VAL A 22 -3.32 -0.49 3.03
C VAL A 22 -4.32 -0.45 4.18
N ILE A 23 -3.94 0.25 5.25
CA ILE A 23 -4.82 0.56 6.38
C ILE A 23 -5.56 1.86 6.06
N LYS A 24 -6.73 1.76 5.40
CA LYS A 24 -7.51 2.92 4.93
C LYS A 24 -7.82 3.92 6.05
N TYR A 25 -8.06 3.45 7.27
CA TYR A 25 -8.31 4.29 8.44
C TYR A 25 -7.16 5.26 8.76
N PHE A 26 -5.90 4.89 8.49
CA PHE A 26 -4.74 5.76 8.69
C PHE A 26 -4.45 6.64 7.48
N CYS A 27 -4.82 6.23 6.27
CA CYS A 27 -4.58 6.99 5.06
C CYS A 27 -5.32 8.35 5.10
N LYS A 28 -4.56 9.46 5.03
CA LYS A 28 -5.10 10.83 4.98
C LYS A 28 -5.35 11.37 3.57
N GLY A 29 -5.05 10.60 2.53
CA GLY A 29 -5.26 11.02 1.15
C GLY A 29 -4.23 12.03 0.62
N CYS A 30 -3.03 12.08 1.21
CA CYS A 30 -2.01 13.08 0.83
C CYS A 30 -1.35 12.85 -0.55
N GLY A 31 -1.45 11.64 -1.11
CA GLY A 31 -0.94 11.33 -2.45
C GLY A 31 0.58 11.17 -2.57
N ILE A 32 1.35 11.30 -1.48
CA ILE A 32 2.82 11.16 -1.50
C ILE A 32 3.23 9.80 -2.05
N CYS A 33 2.61 8.72 -1.59
CA CYS A 33 2.92 7.37 -2.07
C CYS A 33 2.61 7.17 -3.57
N ILE A 34 1.58 7.84 -4.10
CA ILE A 34 1.24 7.83 -5.53
C ILE A 34 2.35 8.52 -6.32
N HIS A 35 2.77 9.72 -5.88
CA HIS A 35 3.80 10.51 -6.55
C HIS A 35 5.15 9.79 -6.61
N PHE A 36 5.58 9.17 -5.50
CA PHE A 36 6.88 8.50 -5.41
C PHE A 36 6.89 7.07 -5.95
N CYS A 37 5.75 6.51 -6.37
CA CYS A 37 5.71 5.19 -6.97
C CYS A 37 6.25 5.24 -8.41
N PRO A 38 7.45 4.69 -8.71
CA PRO A 38 8.04 4.76 -10.05
C PRO A 38 7.21 4.00 -11.10
N LYS A 39 6.36 3.08 -10.64
CA LYS A 39 5.50 2.22 -11.46
C LYS A 39 4.03 2.66 -11.49
N LYS A 40 3.69 3.76 -10.81
CA LYS A 40 2.31 4.30 -10.73
C LYS A 40 1.26 3.25 -10.34
N VAL A 41 1.60 2.41 -9.36
CA VAL A 41 0.77 1.29 -8.88
C VAL A 41 -0.46 1.76 -8.10
N LEU A 42 -0.36 2.93 -7.48
CA LEU A 42 -1.32 3.45 -6.51
C LEU A 42 -2.20 4.53 -7.13
N ASP A 43 -3.47 4.59 -6.73
CA ASP A 43 -4.43 5.62 -7.14
C ASP A 43 -5.37 5.93 -5.96
N PHE A 44 -6.20 6.97 -6.07
CA PHE A 44 -7.25 7.28 -5.11
C PHE A 44 -8.55 6.58 -5.46
N ASP A 45 -9.22 6.04 -4.44
CA ASP A 45 -10.61 5.64 -4.54
C ASP A 45 -11.57 6.83 -4.39
N SER A 46 -12.88 6.54 -4.35
CA SER A 46 -13.93 7.56 -4.20
C SER A 46 -13.87 8.32 -2.87
N ASP A 47 -13.22 7.77 -1.84
CA ASP A 47 -13.11 8.36 -0.50
C ASP A 47 -11.75 9.08 -0.30
N PHE A 48 -11.02 9.33 -1.39
CA PHE A 48 -9.64 9.83 -1.38
C PHE A 48 -8.69 8.99 -0.53
N LYS A 49 -8.97 7.68 -0.39
CA LYS A 49 -8.05 6.72 0.20
C LYS A 49 -7.26 6.04 -0.90
N VAL A 50 -6.00 5.78 -0.62
CA VAL A 50 -5.12 5.12 -1.57
C VAL A 50 -5.50 3.65 -1.68
N PHE A 51 -5.46 3.11 -2.90
CA PHE A 51 -5.50 1.68 -3.17
C PHE A 51 -4.46 1.30 -4.22
N ALA A 52 -4.09 0.02 -4.29
CA ALA A 52 -3.25 -0.48 -5.36
C ALA A 52 -4.12 -0.81 -6.59
N LYS A 53 -4.05 0.05 -7.60
CA LYS A 53 -4.75 -0.09 -8.88
C LYS A 53 -4.11 -1.15 -9.78
N TYR A 54 -2.78 -1.22 -9.77
CA TYR A 54 -1.98 -2.14 -10.56
C TYR A 54 -0.97 -2.91 -9.69
N PRO A 55 -1.42 -3.68 -8.68
CA PRO A 55 -0.53 -4.35 -7.73
C PRO A 55 0.49 -5.28 -8.39
N GLU A 56 0.16 -5.84 -9.55
CA GLU A 56 1.02 -6.69 -10.38
C GLU A 56 2.25 -5.97 -10.97
N GLU A 57 2.22 -4.63 -11.03
CA GLU A 57 3.35 -3.80 -11.48
C GLU A 57 4.26 -3.35 -10.32
N CYS A 58 3.91 -3.70 -9.08
CA CYS A 58 4.75 -3.43 -7.92
C CYS A 58 6.06 -4.21 -8.02
N ILE A 59 7.16 -3.49 -7.86
CA ILE A 59 8.53 -4.06 -7.87
C ILE A 59 9.12 -4.18 -6.45
N ALA A 60 8.28 -4.00 -5.42
CA ALA A 60 8.70 -3.95 -4.01
C ALA A 60 9.92 -3.03 -3.78
N CYS A 61 9.82 -1.76 -4.23
CA CYS A 61 10.85 -0.76 -3.98
C CYS A 61 10.68 -0.02 -2.64
N TYR A 62 9.61 -0.31 -1.89
CA TYR A 62 9.30 0.22 -0.56
C TYR A 62 9.14 1.75 -0.42
N ARG A 63 9.28 2.53 -1.50
CA ARG A 63 9.15 4.00 -1.44
C ARG A 63 7.80 4.47 -0.88
N CYS A 64 6.70 3.83 -1.26
CA CYS A 64 5.37 4.21 -0.78
C CYS A 64 5.22 4.00 0.73
N GLU A 65 5.78 2.93 1.28
CA GLU A 65 5.81 2.62 2.71
C GLU A 65 6.71 3.59 3.47
N LEU A 66 7.95 3.78 3.01
CA LEU A 66 8.93 4.66 3.65
C LEU A 66 8.50 6.13 3.66
N MET A 67 7.75 6.58 2.65
CA MET A 67 7.31 7.97 2.52
C MET A 67 5.93 8.24 3.12
N CYS A 68 5.23 7.21 3.64
CA CYS A 68 3.92 7.42 4.22
C CYS A 68 4.05 8.00 5.64
N PRO A 69 3.66 9.27 5.88
CA PRO A 69 3.81 9.88 7.21
C PRO A 69 2.86 9.26 8.26
N ASP A 70 1.81 8.57 7.80
CA ASP A 70 0.77 7.99 8.65
C ASP A 70 0.88 6.47 8.81
N PHE A 71 1.94 5.84 8.29
CA PHE A 71 2.13 4.37 8.32
C PHE A 71 0.90 3.60 7.81
N ALA A 72 0.29 4.10 6.72
CA ALA A 72 -0.96 3.57 6.18
C ALA A 72 -0.77 2.51 5.10
N ILE A 73 0.46 2.26 4.64
CA ILE A 73 0.77 1.30 3.57
C ILE A 73 2.02 0.50 3.92
N PHE A 74 1.96 -0.81 3.69
CA PHE A 74 3.03 -1.76 3.97
C PHE A 74 3.25 -2.67 2.75
N ILE A 75 4.51 -2.96 2.46
CA ILE A 75 4.95 -3.84 1.40
C ILE A 75 5.63 -5.05 2.04
N GLU A 76 5.19 -6.24 1.69
CA GLU A 76 5.89 -7.48 2.02
C GLU A 76 6.29 -8.18 0.73
N LYS A 77 7.47 -8.81 0.74
CA LYS A 77 7.93 -9.69 -0.33
C LYS A 77 8.50 -10.94 0.30
N GLU A 78 7.83 -12.07 0.11
CA GLU A 78 8.37 -13.34 0.55
C GLU A 78 9.55 -13.72 -0.35
N ASN A 79 10.73 -13.89 0.26
CA ASN A 79 11.86 -14.47 -0.43
C ASN A 79 11.79 -15.98 -0.21
N ASN A 80 11.56 -16.74 -1.27
CA ASN A 80 11.80 -18.18 -1.28
C ASN A 80 13.32 -18.38 -1.20
N LYS A 81 13.86 -18.44 0.02
CA LYS A 81 15.21 -18.96 0.28
C LYS A 81 15.16 -20.46 0.45
#